data_AF-A0A9D1GZQ8-F1
#
_entry.id   AF-A0A9D1GZQ8-F1
#
_cell.length_a   1.000
_cell.length_b   1.000
_cell.length_c   1.000
_cell.angle_alpha   90.00
_cell.angle_beta   90.00
_cell.angle_gamma   90.00
#
_symmetry.space_group_name_H-M   'P 1'
#
loop_
_entity.id
_entity.type
_entity.pdbx_description
1 polymer ?
#
loop_
_entity_poly.entity_id
_entity_poly.type
_entity_poly.pdbx_seq_one_letter_code
_entity_poly.pdbx_strand_id
1 'polypeptide(L)'
;MFHLGHLTILCRARESCDHLIVGVVSDEALLEVRGHLPLVPQEERLEIIRAIDVVDAVVLDRGGSKVNVWRHTPFDVLFKGDDWRGTPKGDALERDMGSVGVRVHYFPYTPHVSSTGLRARVSTRVH
;
A
#
# COMPACT_ATOMS: atom_id res chain seq x y z
N MET A 1 -1.39 7.36 -7.83
CA MET A 1 -0.42 7.33 -8.94
C MET A 1 0.75 6.50 -8.47
N PHE A 2 1.12 5.48 -9.24
CA PHE A 2 2.31 4.67 -8.95
C PHE A 2 3.58 5.46 -9.29
N HIS A 3 4.63 5.32 -8.48
CA HIS A 3 5.88 6.06 -8.64
C HIS A 3 7.03 5.29 -7.97
N LEU A 4 8.26 5.78 -8.12
CA LEU A 4 9.47 5.12 -7.61
C LEU A 4 9.38 4.72 -6.13
N GLY A 5 8.82 5.58 -5.27
CA GLY A 5 8.63 5.23 -3.85
C GLY A 5 7.85 3.93 -3.60
N HIS A 6 6.86 3.59 -4.44
CA HIS A 6 6.16 2.30 -4.34
C HIS A 6 7.05 1.14 -4.81
N LEU A 7 7.82 1.32 -5.90
CA LEU A 7 8.74 0.28 -6.34
C LEU A 7 9.81 0.02 -5.28
N THR A 8 10.38 1.06 -4.68
CA THR A 8 11.37 0.95 -3.61
C THR A 8 10.84 0.18 -2.40
N ILE A 9 9.62 0.44 -1.94
CA ILE A 9 9.07 -0.31 -0.79
C ILE A 9 8.82 -1.78 -1.14
N LEU A 10 8.39 -2.09 -2.37
CA LEU A 10 8.20 -3.46 -2.84
C LEU A 10 9.54 -4.22 -2.89
N CYS A 11 10.60 -3.62 -3.44
CA CYS A 11 11.92 -4.25 -3.48
C CYS A 11 12.46 -4.54 -2.06
N ARG A 12 12.34 -3.58 -1.13
CA ARG A 12 12.76 -3.79 0.27
C ARG A 12 11.92 -4.85 0.99
N ALA A 13 10.61 -4.87 0.74
CA ALA A 13 9.72 -5.90 1.28
C ALA A 13 10.15 -7.28 0.80
N ARG A 14 10.48 -7.44 -0.49
CA ARG A 14 10.93 -8.72 -1.06
C ARG A 14 12.21 -9.26 -0.42
N GLU A 15 13.15 -8.39 -0.05
CA GLU A 15 14.37 -8.77 0.68
C GLU A 15 14.09 -9.25 2.12
N SER A 16 12.89 -8.97 2.63
CA SER A 16 12.50 -9.21 4.03
C SER A 16 11.42 -10.30 4.17
N CYS A 17 11.10 -11.03 3.11
CA CYS A 17 10.11 -12.11 3.12
C CYS A 17 10.40 -13.19 2.06
N ASP A 18 9.87 -14.39 2.27
CA ASP A 18 9.95 -15.49 1.30
C ASP A 18 8.92 -15.35 0.17
N HIS A 19 7.76 -14.73 0.46
CA HIS A 19 6.66 -14.54 -0.47
C HIS A 19 6.01 -13.16 -0.26
N LEU A 20 5.97 -12.34 -1.31
CA LEU A 20 5.44 -10.97 -1.28
C LEU A 20 4.05 -10.89 -1.91
N ILE A 21 3.04 -10.65 -1.07
CA ILE A 21 1.66 -10.37 -1.47
C ILE A 21 1.42 -8.86 -1.42
N VAL A 22 0.94 -8.28 -2.51
CA VAL A 22 0.61 -6.86 -2.58
C VAL A 22 -0.90 -6.64 -2.63
N GLY A 23 -1.41 -5.92 -1.62
CA GLY A 23 -2.80 -5.46 -1.58
C GLY A 23 -3.00 -4.17 -2.38
N VAL A 24 -3.88 -4.20 -3.38
CA VAL A 24 -4.28 -3.03 -4.16
C VAL A 24 -5.67 -2.60 -3.71
N VAL A 25 -5.80 -1.39 -3.15
CA VAL A 25 -7.10 -0.90 -2.63
C VAL A 25 -8.10 -0.73 -3.77
N SER A 26 -9.35 -1.18 -3.59
CA SER A 26 -10.41 -1.08 -4.60
C SER A 26 -10.82 0.38 -4.87
N ASP A 27 -11.44 0.61 -6.02
CA ASP A 27 -11.92 1.95 -6.39
C ASP A 27 -13.02 2.42 -5.44
N GLU A 28 -13.90 1.52 -5.01
CA GLU A 28 -14.97 1.81 -4.04
C GLU A 28 -14.40 2.20 -2.68
N ALA A 29 -13.45 1.42 -2.15
CA ALA A 29 -12.82 1.72 -0.86
C ALA A 29 -12.04 3.05 -0.91
N LEU A 30 -11.41 3.39 -2.03
CA LEU A 30 -10.76 4.69 -2.21
C LEU A 30 -11.78 5.84 -2.29
N LEU A 31 -12.92 5.63 -2.95
CA LEU A 31 -14.00 6.60 -3.02
C LEU A 31 -14.58 6.88 -1.63
N GLU A 32 -14.82 5.86 -0.82
CA GLU A 32 -15.31 6.01 0.57
C GLU A 32 -14.33 6.80 1.44
N VAL A 33 -13.03 6.51 1.34
CA VAL A 33 -12.00 7.12 2.19
C VAL A 33 -11.60 8.53 1.73
N ARG A 34 -11.58 8.79 0.42
CA ARG A 34 -11.05 10.04 -0.16
C ARG A 34 -12.11 10.95 -0.78
N GLY A 35 -13.34 10.47 -0.95
CA GLY A 35 -14.43 11.20 -1.59
C GLY A 35 -14.29 11.36 -3.11
N HIS A 36 -13.31 10.70 -3.73
CA HIS A 36 -13.14 10.71 -5.18
C HIS A 36 -12.48 9.42 -5.68
N LEU A 37 -12.75 9.05 -6.93
CA LEU A 37 -12.09 7.90 -7.57
C LEU A 37 -10.60 8.18 -7.83
N PRO A 38 -9.75 7.13 -7.87
CA PRO A 38 -8.39 7.28 -8.36
C PRO A 38 -8.38 7.63 -9.84
N LEU A 39 -7.24 8.16 -10.32
CA LEU A 39 -7.08 8.49 -11.76
C LEU A 39 -6.91 7.22 -12.62
N VAL A 40 -6.30 6.20 -12.03
CA VAL A 40 -6.03 4.92 -12.69
C VAL A 40 -6.97 3.90 -12.05
N PRO A 41 -7.90 3.29 -12.81
CA PRO A 41 -8.84 2.28 -12.31
C PRO A 41 -8.15 1.11 -11.63
N GLN A 42 -8.88 0.40 -10.77
CA GLN A 42 -8.30 -0.71 -10.01
C GLN A 42 -7.75 -1.84 -10.90
N GLU A 43 -8.40 -2.18 -12.01
CA GLU A 43 -7.94 -3.24 -12.92
C GLU A 43 -6.55 -2.91 -13.48
N GLU A 44 -6.34 -1.68 -13.95
CA GLU A 44 -5.03 -1.23 -14.42
C GLU A 44 -3.99 -1.23 -13.31
N ARG A 45 -4.37 -0.81 -12.09
CA ARG A 45 -3.45 -0.85 -10.94
C ARG A 45 -3.06 -2.28 -10.56
N LEU A 46 -3.99 -3.23 -10.65
CA LEU A 46 -3.72 -4.65 -10.41
C LEU A 46 -2.71 -5.18 -11.43
N GLU A 47 -2.93 -4.93 -12.73
CA GLU A 47 -2.04 -5.39 -13.79
C GLU A 47 -0.64 -4.79 -13.68
N ILE A 48 -0.53 -3.49 -13.37
CA ILE A 48 0.77 -2.84 -13.14
C ILE A 48 1.54 -3.54 -12.02
N ILE A 49 0.88 -3.86 -10.91
CA ILE A 49 1.53 -4.50 -9.75
C ILE A 49 1.87 -5.96 -10.04
N ARG A 50 1.02 -6.69 -10.78
CA ARG A 50 1.27 -8.08 -11.20
C ARG A 50 2.50 -8.20 -12.10
N ALA A 51 2.80 -7.17 -12.88
CA ALA A 51 3.94 -7.14 -13.79
C ALA A 51 5.30 -6.84 -13.11
N ILE A 52 5.31 -6.60 -11.79
CA ILE A 52 6.55 -6.29 -11.06
C ILE A 52 7.20 -7.59 -10.61
N ASP A 53 8.42 -7.86 -11.09
CA ASP A 53 9.15 -9.13 -10.86
C ASP A 53 9.28 -9.57 -9.39
N VAL A 54 9.31 -8.62 -8.45
CA VAL A 54 9.47 -8.92 -7.02
C VAL A 54 8.14 -9.28 -6.32
N VAL A 55 7.01 -9.24 -7.04
CA VAL A 55 5.68 -9.48 -6.49
C VAL A 55 5.21 -10.89 -6.84
N ASP A 56 4.98 -11.71 -5.82
CA ASP A 56 4.55 -13.10 -6.02
C ASP A 56 3.03 -13.22 -6.18
N ALA A 57 2.26 -12.36 -5.51
CA ALA A 57 0.80 -12.35 -5.60
C ALA A 57 0.22 -10.94 -5.44
N VAL A 58 -0.94 -10.71 -6.08
CA VAL A 58 -1.68 -9.45 -5.99
C VAL A 58 -3.11 -9.73 -5.59
N VAL A 59 -3.58 -9.04 -4.56
CA VAL A 59 -4.94 -9.17 -4.03
C VAL A 59 -5.65 -7.82 -4.05
N LEU A 60 -6.96 -7.85 -4.30
CA LEU A 60 -7.79 -6.66 -4.19
C LEU A 60 -8.15 -6.42 -2.72
N ASP A 61 -7.71 -5.31 -2.17
CA ASP A 61 -8.05 -4.84 -0.84
C ASP A 61 -9.34 -4.00 -0.92
N ARG A 62 -10.47 -4.62 -0.56
CA ARG A 62 -11.79 -3.96 -0.57
C ARG A 62 -12.01 -3.03 0.64
N GLY A 63 -10.96 -2.68 1.37
CA GLY A 63 -11.03 -1.81 2.54
C GLY A 63 -11.51 -2.53 3.79
N GLY A 64 -11.89 -1.73 4.79
CA GLY A 64 -12.25 -2.22 6.12
C GLY A 64 -11.05 -2.55 7.00
N SER A 65 -11.25 -3.43 7.99
CA SER A 65 -10.21 -3.81 8.94
C SER A 65 -9.14 -4.68 8.28
N LYS A 66 -7.86 -4.40 8.58
CA LYS A 66 -6.74 -5.23 8.13
C LYS A 66 -6.79 -6.65 8.71
N VAL A 67 -7.46 -6.85 9.84
CA VAL A 67 -7.74 -8.18 10.39
C VAL A 67 -8.62 -8.99 9.44
N ASN A 68 -9.58 -8.34 8.77
CA ASN A 68 -10.43 -9.03 7.78
C ASN A 68 -9.63 -9.39 6.53
N VAL A 69 -8.70 -8.52 6.09
CA VAL A 69 -7.77 -8.86 5.00
C VAL A 69 -6.95 -10.08 5.38
N TRP A 70 -6.36 -10.10 6.58
CA TRP A 70 -5.59 -11.23 7.09
C TRP A 70 -6.39 -12.54 7.16
N ARG A 71 -7.67 -12.50 7.55
CA ARG A 71 -8.54 -13.70 7.58
C ARG A 71 -8.70 -14.38 6.21
N HIS A 72 -8.68 -13.61 5.13
CA HIS A 72 -8.81 -14.14 3.76
C HIS A 72 -7.46 -14.38 3.09
N THR A 73 -6.43 -13.69 3.55
CA THR A 73 -5.07 -13.80 3.03
C THR A 73 -4.12 -13.72 4.21
N PRO A 74 -3.85 -14.84 4.90
CA PRO A 74 -2.93 -14.86 6.03
C PRO A 74 -1.52 -14.45 5.61
N PHE A 75 -0.88 -13.63 6.45
CA PHE A 75 0.52 -13.20 6.30
C PHE A 75 1.14 -13.01 7.69
N ASP A 76 2.47 -13.06 7.79
CA ASP A 76 3.19 -12.95 9.08
C ASP A 76 3.69 -11.53 9.38
N VAL A 77 3.94 -10.76 8.32
CA VAL A 77 4.51 -9.40 8.40
C VAL A 77 3.75 -8.47 7.47
N LEU A 78 3.40 -7.29 7.97
CA LEU A 78 2.87 -6.19 7.18
C LEU A 78 3.94 -5.10 7.04
N PHE A 79 4.29 -4.76 5.81
CA PHE A 79 5.28 -3.72 5.51
C PHE A 79 4.63 -2.35 5.32
N LYS A 80 5.22 -1.30 5.91
CA LYS A 80 4.77 0.09 5.80
C LYS A 80 5.94 1.07 5.76
N GLY A 81 5.68 2.30 5.32
CA GLY A 81 6.60 3.42 5.53
C GLY A 81 6.52 3.90 6.98
N ASP A 82 7.64 4.35 7.54
CA ASP A 82 7.75 4.88 8.91
C ASP A 82 6.95 6.17 9.15
N ASP A 83 6.41 6.79 8.09
CA ASP A 83 5.45 7.91 8.17
C ASP A 83 4.17 7.55 8.94
N TRP A 84 3.92 6.26 9.17
CA TRP A 84 2.80 5.77 9.98
C TRP A 84 3.15 5.57 11.45
N ARG A 85 4.44 5.40 11.78
CA ARG A 85 4.88 5.01 13.11
C ARG A 85 4.60 6.12 14.13
N GLY A 86 3.96 5.77 15.26
CA GLY A 86 3.60 6.72 16.32
C GLY A 86 2.44 7.66 15.95
N THR A 87 1.75 7.42 14.84
CA THR A 87 0.48 8.10 14.53
C THR A 87 -0.69 7.28 15.09
N PRO A 88 -1.86 7.90 15.37
CA PRO A 88 -3.04 7.15 15.83
C PRO A 88 -3.46 6.01 14.88
N LYS A 89 -3.21 6.18 13.58
CA LYS A 89 -3.47 5.15 12.56
C LYS A 89 -2.43 4.01 12.61
N GLY A 90 -1.16 4.34 12.84
CA GLY A 90 -0.10 3.36 13.05
C GLY A 90 -0.34 2.53 14.30
N ASP A 91 -0.64 3.17 15.42
CA ASP A 91 -0.87 2.49 16.69
C ASP A 91 -2.10 1.55 16.61
N ALA A 92 -3.15 1.97 15.90
CA ALA A 92 -4.30 1.11 15.64
C ALA A 92 -3.93 -0.09 14.75
N LEU A 93 -3.15 0.14 13.70
CA LEU A 93 -2.67 -0.93 12.82
C LEU A 93 -1.81 -1.96 13.57
N GLU A 94 -0.89 -1.49 14.42
CA GLU A 94 -0.05 -2.37 15.24
C GLU A 94 -0.88 -3.21 16.21
N ARG A 95 -1.88 -2.61 16.88
CA ARG A 95 -2.80 -3.35 17.75
C ARG A 95 -3.59 -4.41 16.99
N ASP A 96 -4.18 -4.03 15.86
CA ASP A 96 -4.98 -4.93 15.02
C ASP A 96 -4.14 -6.12 14.53
N MET A 97 -2.94 -5.85 13.99
CA MET A 97 -2.03 -6.89 13.51
C MET A 97 -1.48 -7.75 14.66
N GLY A 98 -1.13 -7.14 15.79
CA GLY A 98 -0.70 -7.86 16.99
C GLY A 98 -1.77 -8.82 17.52
N SER A 99 -3.06 -8.48 17.40
CA SER A 99 -4.16 -9.35 17.83
C SER A 99 -4.25 -10.68 17.06
N VAL A 100 -3.65 -10.75 15.87
CA VAL A 100 -3.58 -11.95 15.02
C VAL A 100 -2.15 -12.49 14.87
N GLY A 101 -1.21 -12.03 15.70
CA GLY A 101 0.18 -12.49 15.69
C GLY A 101 1.05 -11.91 14.56
N VAL A 102 0.54 -10.91 13.84
CA VAL A 102 1.25 -10.26 12.73
C VAL A 102 2.11 -9.11 13.23
N ARG A 103 3.34 -9.05 12.72
CA ARG A 103 4.26 -7.93 12.99
C ARG A 103 4.11 -6.84 11.94
N VAL A 104 4.18 -5.58 12.36
CA VAL A 104 4.31 -4.46 11.42
C VAL A 104 5.79 -4.08 11.30
N HIS A 105 6.33 -4.11 10.08
CA HIS A 105 7.70 -3.70 9.79
C HIS A 105 7.68 -2.36 9.04
N TYR A 106 8.39 -1.38 9.59
CA TYR A 106 8.48 -0.05 9.01
C TYR A 106 9.80 0.15 8.27
N PHE A 107 9.72 0.59 7.02
CA PHE A 107 10.87 1.03 6.25
C PHE A 107 11.07 2.54 6.41
N PRO A 108 12.33 3.01 6.51
CA PRO A 108 12.62 4.45 6.55
C PRO A 108 12.02 5.17 5.34
N TYR A 109 11.37 6.30 5.59
CA TYR A 109 10.83 7.14 4.53
C TYR A 109 11.94 7.46 3.54
N THR A 110 11.72 7.10 2.28
CA THR A 110 12.65 7.49 1.22
C THR A 110 12.09 8.78 0.62
N PRO A 111 12.78 9.93 0.75
CA PRO A 111 12.27 11.22 0.27
C PRO A 111 12.22 11.24 -1.26
N HIS A 112 11.12 10.75 -1.82
CA HIS A 112 10.81 10.81 -3.24
C HIS A 112 9.33 11.17 -3.46
N VAL A 113 9.05 11.60 -4.69
CA VAL A 113 7.81 12.28 -5.09
C VAL A 113 6.56 11.54 -4.63
N SER A 114 5.74 12.18 -3.79
CA SER A 114 4.44 11.63 -3.43
C SER A 114 3.48 11.73 -4.61
N SER A 115 2.52 10.81 -4.69
CA SER A 115 1.47 10.88 -5.71
C SER A 115 0.67 12.20 -5.67
N THR A 116 0.51 12.80 -4.48
CA THR A 116 -0.06 14.15 -4.31
C THR A 116 0.83 15.22 -4.94
N GLY A 117 2.14 15.17 -4.71
CA GLY A 117 3.11 16.10 -5.29
C GLY A 117 3.23 15.98 -6.80
N LEU A 118 3.15 14.77 -7.36
CA LEU A 118 3.14 14.54 -8.81
C LEU A 118 1.88 15.13 -9.46
N ARG A 119 0.71 14.92 -8.86
CA ARG A 119 -0.56 15.49 -9.37
C ARG A 119 -0.51 17.02 -9.40
N ALA A 120 0.00 17.64 -8.34
CA ALA A 120 0.15 19.09 -8.28
C ALA A 120 1.03 19.63 -9.42
N ARG A 121 2.16 18.96 -9.69
CA ARG A 121 3.13 19.35 -10.75
C ARG A 121 2.58 19.19 -12.17
N VAL A 122 1.76 18.17 -12.43
CA VAL A 122 1.12 17.97 -13.75
C VAL A 122 0.04 19.04 -13.96
N SER A 123 -0.72 19.39 -12.92
CA SER A 123 -1.74 20.43 -13.00
C SER A 123 -1.18 21.84 -13.22
N THR A 124 0.10 22.10 -12.89
CA THR A 124 0.73 23.43 -13.08
C THR A 124 1.38 23.62 -14.46
N ARG A 125 1.52 22.56 -15.26
CA ARG A 125 2.19 22.60 -16.57
C ARG A 125 1.24 22.71 -17.76
N VAL A 126 -0.05 22.93 -17.52
CA VAL A 126 -1.03 23.22 -18.57
C VAL A 126 -1.33 24.73 -18.55
N HIS A 127 -0.35 25.54 -18.94
CA HIS A 127 -0.52 26.92 -19.39
C HIS A 127 0.54 27.22 -20.45
#